data_AF-A0A2G6R5I1-F1
#
_entry.id   AF-A0A2G6R5I1-F1
#
_cell.length_a   1.000
_cell.length_b   1.000
_cell.length_c   1.000
_cell.angle_alpha   90.00
_cell.angle_beta   90.00
_cell.angle_gamma   90.00
#
_symmetry.space_group_name_H-M   'P 1'
#
loop_
_entity.id
_entity.type
_entity.pdbx_description
1 polymer ?
#
loop_
_entity_poly.entity_id
_entity_poly.type
_entity_poly.pdbx_seq_one_letter_code
_entity_poly.pdbx_strand_id
1 'polypeptide(L)'
;MEYVAIVIVILLAAFVKGVTGFGFALVSLPLLMLFGFDAKELIPVLMFCNLFASILIVLQKKEYKLIDRKSRSLIIYGAVFTILGVAVLNYIP
;
A
#
# COMPACT_ATOMS: atom_id res chain seq x y z
N MET A 1 11.79 -3.50 -22.68
CA MET A 1 10.63 -4.37 -22.40
C MET A 1 10.29 -4.34 -20.91
N GLU A 2 11.27 -4.41 -20.01
CA GLU A 2 11.06 -4.39 -18.55
C GLU A 2 10.36 -3.12 -18.03
N TYR A 3 10.75 -1.93 -18.51
CA TYR A 3 10.11 -0.67 -18.08
C TYR A 3 8.61 -0.57 -18.40
N VAL A 4 8.17 -1.21 -19.49
CA VAL A 4 6.73 -1.23 -19.86
C VAL A 4 5.95 -2.12 -18.89
N ALA A 5 6.53 -3.26 -18.48
CA ALA A 5 5.92 -4.13 -17.48
C ALA A 5 5.79 -3.43 -16.13
N ILE A 6 6.80 -2.67 -15.70
CA ILE A 6 6.75 -1.87 -14.46
C ILE A 6 5.58 -0.90 -14.47
N VAL A 7 5.42 -0.13 -15.56
CA VAL A 7 4.34 0.85 -15.69
C VAL A 7 2.96 0.17 -15.63
N ILE A 8 2.80 -0.98 -16.31
CA ILE A 8 1.55 -1.75 -16.29
C ILE A 8 1.25 -2.27 -14.88
N VAL A 9 2.24 -2.81 -14.17
CA VAL A 9 2.07 -3.32 -12.80
C VAL A 9 1.72 -2.19 -11.84
N ILE A 10 2.37 -1.02 -11.94
CA ILE A 10 2.06 0.14 -11.10
C ILE A 10 0.65 0.66 -11.39
N LEU A 11 0.22 0.71 -12.65
CA LEU A 11 -1.14 1.10 -13.04
C LEU A 11 -2.20 0.13 -12.48
N LEU A 12 -1.97 -1.18 -12.60
CA LEU A 12 -2.84 -2.20 -12.02
C LEU A 12 -2.90 -2.08 -10.49
N ALA A 13 -1.76 -1.93 -9.83
CA ALA A 13 -1.70 -1.76 -8.38
C ALA A 13 -2.41 -0.48 -7.92
N ALA A 14 -2.26 0.63 -8.66
CA ALA A 14 -2.94 1.90 -8.40
C ALA A 14 -4.46 1.76 -8.59
N PHE A 15 -4.91 1.03 -9.62
CA PHE A 15 -6.32 0.74 -9.86
C PHE A 15 -6.92 -0.09 -8.72
N VAL A 16 -6.28 -1.20 -8.35
CA VAL A 16 -6.70 -2.04 -7.22
C VAL A 16 -6.77 -1.22 -5.93
N LYS A 17 -5.80 -0.33 -5.71
CA LYS A 17 -5.81 0.59 -4.57
C LYS A 17 -6.96 1.60 -4.62
N GLY A 18 -7.28 2.16 -5.79
CA GLY A 18 -8.42 3.08 -5.94
C GLY A 18 -9.75 2.42 -5.56
N VAL A 19 -9.91 1.13 -5.88
CA VAL A 19 -11.11 0.34 -5.55
C VAL A 19 -11.12 -0.12 -4.09
N THR A 20 -10.00 -0.66 -3.59
CA THR A 20 -9.93 -1.33 -2.27
C THR A 20 -9.40 -0.48 -1.12
N GLY A 21 -8.69 0.61 -1.41
CA GLY A 21 -8.05 1.49 -0.43
C GLY A 21 -6.68 1.03 0.11
N PHE A 22 -6.30 -0.24 -0.02
CA PHE A 22 -5.08 -0.79 0.62
C PHE A 22 -4.22 -1.75 -0.24
N GLY A 23 -4.70 -2.21 -1.41
CA GLY A 23 -4.03 -3.28 -2.18
C GLY A 23 -2.75 -2.92 -2.97
N PHE A 24 -2.22 -1.70 -2.90
CA PHE A 24 -1.13 -1.28 -3.79
C PHE A 24 0.17 -2.07 -3.59
N ALA A 25 0.66 -2.14 -2.34
CA ALA A 25 1.91 -2.83 -2.03
C ALA A 25 1.78 -4.35 -2.19
N LEU A 26 0.60 -4.90 -1.85
CA LEU A 26 0.30 -6.33 -1.98
C LEU A 26 0.34 -6.82 -3.42
N VAL A 27 0.00 -5.96 -4.39
CA VAL A 27 0.02 -6.30 -5.81
C VAL A 27 1.37 -5.95 -6.44
N SER A 28 1.89 -4.75 -6.20
CA SER A 28 3.11 -4.28 -6.87
C SER A 28 4.38 -4.99 -6.41
N LEU A 29 4.60 -5.21 -5.10
CA LEU A 29 5.82 -5.86 -4.60
C LEU A 29 6.07 -7.25 -5.21
N PRO A 30 5.16 -8.24 -5.08
CA PRO A 30 5.44 -9.58 -5.59
C PRO A 30 5.55 -9.62 -7.11
N LEU A 31 4.76 -8.81 -7.83
CA LEU A 31 4.84 -8.74 -9.29
C LEU A 31 6.18 -8.19 -9.75
N LEU A 32 6.69 -7.11 -9.15
CA LEU A 32 8.00 -6.55 -9.52
C LEU A 32 9.18 -7.42 -9.05
N MET A 33 9.06 -8.11 -7.91
CA MET A 33 10.08 -9.08 -7.48
C MET A 33 10.21 -10.26 -8.44
N LEU A 34 9.10 -10.71 -9.06
CA LEU A 34 9.14 -11.74 -10.11
C LEU A 34 9.92 -11.30 -11.36
N PHE A 35 10.05 -10.00 -11.59
CA PHE A 35 10.86 -9.43 -12.68
C PHE A 35 12.34 -9.27 -12.30
N GLY A 36 12.77 -9.73 -11.11
CA GLY A 36 14.19 -9.72 -10.71
C GLY A 36 14.65 -8.45 -9.99
N PHE A 37 13.73 -7.56 -9.59
CA PHE A 37 14.06 -6.37 -8.82
C PHE A 37 14.24 -6.70 -7.33
N ASP A 38 15.29 -6.13 -6.72
CA ASP A 38 15.54 -6.27 -5.28
C ASP A 38 14.50 -5.46 -4.48
N ALA A 39 13.94 -6.09 -3.45
CA ALA A 39 12.95 -5.47 -2.59
C ALA A 39 13.49 -4.22 -1.88
N LYS A 40 14.79 -4.15 -1.57
CA LYS A 40 15.39 -3.02 -0.84
C LYS A 40 15.28 -1.71 -1.59
N GLU A 41 15.41 -1.75 -2.92
CA GLU A 41 15.28 -0.57 -3.77
C GLU A 41 13.82 -0.28 -4.12
N LEU A 42 13.02 -1.34 -4.23
CA LEU A 42 11.63 -1.24 -4.65
C LEU A 42 10.70 -0.66 -3.57
N ILE A 43 10.88 -1.09 -2.32
CA ILE A 43 10.03 -0.69 -1.19
C ILE A 43 9.95 0.84 -1.04
N PRO A 44 11.07 1.61 -1.02
CA PRO A 44 11.01 3.07 -0.92
C PRO A 44 10.20 3.70 -2.06
N VAL A 45 10.47 3.30 -3.31
CA VAL A 45 9.81 3.86 -4.51
C VAL A 45 8.31 3.57 -4.46
N LEU A 46 7.94 2.33 -4.17
CA LEU A 46 6.54 1.94 -4.04
C LEU A 46 5.86 2.63 -2.87
N MET A 47 6.55 2.86 -1.75
CA MET A 47 6.01 3.63 -0.63
C MET A 47 5.67 5.07 -1.03
N PHE A 48 6.54 5.75 -1.78
CA PHE A 48 6.23 7.09 -2.29
C PHE A 48 5.05 7.07 -3.25
N CYS A 49 5.05 6.18 -4.25
CA CYS A 49 3.91 6.03 -5.17
C CYS A 49 2.61 5.72 -4.42
N ASN A 50 2.67 4.85 -3.41
CA ASN A 50 1.56 4.52 -2.55
C ASN A 50 1.07 5.76 -1.80
N LEU A 51 1.95 6.53 -1.18
CA LEU A 51 1.59 7.76 -0.47
C LEU A 51 0.87 8.76 -1.39
N PHE A 52 1.41 9.03 -2.57
CA PHE A 52 0.76 9.90 -3.56
C PHE A 52 -0.61 9.40 -3.97
N ALA A 53 -0.73 8.10 -4.28
CA ALA A 53 -2.02 7.51 -4.62
C ALA A 53 -3.03 7.61 -3.45
N SER A 54 -2.59 7.42 -2.21
CA SER A 54 -3.46 7.61 -1.03
C SER A 54 -3.98 9.04 -0.94
N ILE A 55 -3.10 10.04 -1.09
CA ILE A 55 -3.47 11.45 -1.01
C ILE A 55 -4.48 11.80 -2.11
N LEU A 56 -4.25 11.35 -3.35
CA LEU A 56 -5.18 11.56 -4.46
C LEU A 56 -6.54 10.92 -4.21
N ILE A 57 -6.58 9.70 -3.67
CA ILE A 57 -7.84 9.02 -3.33
C ILE A 57 -8.60 9.79 -2.24
N VAL A 58 -7.91 10.28 -1.21
CA VAL A 58 -8.51 11.09 -0.13
C VAL A 58 -9.04 12.42 -0.68
N LEU A 59 -8.29 13.08 -1.55
CA LEU A 59 -8.72 14.34 -2.19
C LEU A 59 -9.95 14.14 -3.08
N GLN A 60 -10.01 13.04 -3.85
CA GLN A 60 -11.18 12.73 -4.70
C GLN A 60 -12.42 12.34 -3.88
N LYS A 61 -12.25 11.63 -2.77
CA LYS A 61 -13.37 11.16 -1.92
C LYS A 61 -13.73 12.12 -0.78
N LYS A 62 -13.26 13.37 -0.82
CA LYS A 62 -13.45 14.38 0.24
C LYS A 62 -14.93 14.68 0.56
N GLU A 63 -15.84 14.43 -0.38
CA GLU A 63 -17.29 14.62 -0.26
C GLU A 63 -18.01 13.54 0.57
N TYR A 64 -17.38 12.38 0.82
CA TYR A 64 -17.96 11.30 1.63
C TYR A 64 -17.35 11.33 3.03
N LYS A 65 -18.15 11.07 4.09
CA LYS A 65 -17.63 10.85 5.45
C LYS A 65 -16.68 9.64 5.44
N LEU A 66 -15.39 9.90 5.26
CA LEU A 66 -14.34 8.87 5.19
C LEU A 66 -14.18 8.08 6.50
N ILE A 67 -14.66 8.63 7.62
CA ILE A 67 -14.59 8.03 8.95
C ILE A 67 -16.00 7.87 9.49
N ASP A 68 -16.53 6.65 9.38
CA ASP A 68 -17.65 6.21 10.18
C ASP A 68 -17.13 5.74 11.56
N ARG A 69 -17.99 5.68 12.58
CA ARG A 69 -17.59 5.32 13.97
C ARG A 69 -16.94 3.93 14.02
N LYS A 70 -17.35 3.03 13.11
CA LYS A 70 -16.75 1.70 12.92
C LYS A 70 -15.36 1.76 12.27
N SER A 71 -15.16 2.59 11.24
CA SER A 71 -13.87 2.73 10.54
C SER A 71 -12.79 3.29 11.46
N ARG A 72 -13.16 4.20 12.39
CA ARG A 72 -12.24 4.73 13.40
C ARG A 72 -11.70 3.64 14.33
N SER A 73 -12.56 2.72 14.76
CA SER A 73 -12.16 1.58 15.59
C SER A 73 -11.16 0.69 14.85
N LEU A 74 -11.40 0.45 13.55
CA LEU A 74 -10.54 -0.38 12.70
C LEU A 74 -9.16 0.25 12.47
N ILE A 75 -9.08 1.57 12.32
CA ILE A 75 -7.81 2.31 12.22
C ILE A 75 -7.02 2.21 13.52
N ILE A 76 -7.68 2.36 14.68
CA ILE A 76 -7.02 2.28 15.99
C ILE A 76 -6.46 0.87 16.23
N TYR A 77 -7.30 -0.16 16.04
CA TYR A 77 -6.84 -1.55 16.19
C TYR A 77 -5.75 -1.89 15.17
N GLY A 78 -5.89 -1.45 13.92
CA GLY A 78 -4.88 -1.65 12.89
C GLY A 78 -3.54 -1.01 13.26
N ALA A 79 -3.54 0.23 13.78
CA ALA A 79 -2.33 0.91 14.21
C ALA A 79 -1.65 0.20 15.40
N VAL A 80 -2.44 -0.16 16.42
CA VAL A 80 -1.93 -0.85 17.62
C VAL A 80 -1.36 -2.23 17.26
N PHE A 81 -2.09 -3.03 16.47
CA PHE A 81 -1.62 -4.36 16.04
C PHE A 81 -0.42 -4.27 15.10
N THR A 82 -0.30 -3.23 14.27
CA THR A 82 0.89 -3.05 13.42
C THR A 82 2.13 -2.78 14.27
N ILE A 83 2.06 -1.87 15.25
CA ILE A 83 3.19 -1.56 16.13
C ILE A 83 3.58 -2.80 16.96
N LEU A 84 2.59 -3.46 17.57
CA LEU A 84 2.82 -4.68 18.33
C LEU A 84 3.39 -5.80 17.46
N GLY A 85 2.86 -5.99 16.25
CA GLY A 85 3.35 -6.99 15.30
C GLY A 85 4.80 -6.78 14.91
N VAL A 86 5.20 -5.53 14.63
CA VAL A 86 6.60 -5.19 14.32
C VAL A 86 7.51 -5.39 15.54
N ALA A 87 7.04 -5.06 16.74
CA ALA A 87 7.80 -5.29 17.97
C ALA A 87 8.01 -6.78 18.24
N VAL A 88 6.98 -7.61 18.03
CA VAL A 88 7.06 -9.08 18.14
C VAL A 88 7.97 -9.65 17.06
N LEU A 89 7.94 -9.11 15.84
CA LEU A 89 8.82 -9.56 14.75
C LEU A 89 10.31 -9.34 15.07
N ASN A 90 10.65 -8.30 15.84
CA ASN A 90 12.03 -8.11 16.31
C ASN A 90 12.46 -9.12 17.40
N TYR A 91 11.51 -9.82 18.02
CA TYR A 91 11.77 -10.83 19.04
C TYR A 91 11.74 -12.27 18.50
N ILE A 92 11.22 -12.47 17.28
CA ILE A 92 11.22 -13.76 16.61
C ILE A 92 12.47 -13.80 15.70
N PRO A 93 13.35 -14.81 15.87
CA PRO A 93 14.58 -14.94 15.06
C PRO A 93 14.30 -15.21 13.57
#